data_AF-A0A6G8J9V1-F1
#
_entry.id   AF-A0A6G8J9V1-F1
#
_cell.length_a   1.000
_cell.length_b   1.000
_cell.length_c   1.000
_cell.angle_alpha   90.00
_cell.angle_beta   90.00
_cell.angle_gamma   90.00
#
_symmetry.space_group_name_H-M   'P 1'
#
loop_
_entity.id
_entity.type
_entity.pdbx_description
1 polymer ?
#
loop_
_entity_poly.entity_id
_entity_poly.type
_entity_poly.pdbx_seq_one_letter_code
_entity_poly.pdbx_strand_id
1 'polypeptide(L)'
;MATPYLSLPQLADKPGAVELAQVTAQSGQMPVAFDLLEQALQGKSIDTLPQTQQVPIQKALDRIHEAITDACAVIDGFLTQRGYVLPFKKTPTVLTAWARAITRYYLHQHLISEEKNNPIVRDYRDAMKMLQLVAEGKFSLGADDTLASFSPKAKRIERIFTQQTLKDY
;
A
#
# COMPACT_ATOMS: atom_id res chain seq x y z
N MET A 1 17.93 -1.93 8.53
CA MET A 1 16.50 -1.54 8.44
C MET A 1 15.78 -2.61 7.65
N ALA A 2 14.52 -2.91 7.98
CA ALA A 2 13.72 -3.84 7.19
C ALA A 2 13.46 -3.24 5.79
N THR A 3 13.43 -4.08 4.76
CA THR A 3 13.13 -3.64 3.39
C THR A 3 11.68 -3.14 3.33
N PRO A 4 11.42 -1.91 2.83
CA PRO A 4 10.06 -1.38 2.75
C PRO A 4 9.22 -2.18 1.75
N TYR A 5 7.90 -2.21 1.96
CA TYR A 5 6.95 -2.89 1.07
C TYR A 5 6.78 -2.20 -0.30
N LEU A 6 7.20 -0.94 -0.38
CA LEU A 6 7.11 -0.08 -1.55
C LEU A 6 8.46 0.60 -1.77
N SER A 7 8.98 0.50 -2.99
CA SER A 7 10.22 1.17 -3.40
C SER A 7 9.94 2.51 -4.10
N LEU A 8 10.93 3.41 -4.13
CA LEU A 8 10.82 4.69 -4.83
C LEU A 8 10.52 4.51 -6.34
N PRO A 9 11.19 3.61 -7.10
CA PRO A 9 10.85 3.43 -8.51
C PRO A 9 9.43 2.95 -8.72
N GLN A 10 8.92 2.07 -7.85
CA GLN A 10 7.53 1.65 -7.93
C GLN A 10 6.57 2.84 -7.74
N LEU A 11 6.83 3.74 -6.79
CA LEU A 11 6.02 4.93 -6.57
C LEU A 11 6.14 5.93 -7.74
N ALA A 12 7.32 6.02 -8.36
CA ALA A 12 7.56 6.80 -9.58
C ALA A 12 6.72 6.30 -10.76
N ASP A 13 6.51 4.99 -10.89
CA ASP A 13 5.64 4.44 -11.94
C ASP A 13 4.15 4.76 -11.69
N LYS A 14 3.72 4.69 -10.41
CA LYS A 14 2.33 4.92 -9.99
C LYS A 14 2.31 5.54 -8.57
N PRO A 15 1.86 6.78 -8.36
CA PRO A 15 1.05 7.59 -9.27
C PRO A 15 1.82 8.31 -10.38
N GLY A 16 3.14 8.46 -10.28
CA GLY A 16 3.92 9.29 -11.22
C GLY A 16 4.69 10.41 -10.54
N ALA A 17 5.82 10.80 -11.11
CA ALA A 17 6.64 11.90 -10.57
C ALA A 17 5.93 13.27 -10.60
N VAL A 18 4.99 13.49 -11.53
CA VAL A 18 4.20 14.73 -11.60
C VAL A 18 3.36 14.93 -10.35
N GLU A 19 2.62 13.90 -9.94
CA GLU A 19 1.81 13.94 -8.72
C GLU A 19 2.71 14.09 -7.49
N LEU A 20 3.78 13.30 -7.42
CA LEU A 20 4.72 13.33 -6.30
C LEU A 20 5.38 14.71 -6.12
N ALA A 21 5.74 15.38 -7.21
CA ALA A 21 6.29 16.73 -7.17
C ALA A 21 5.30 17.75 -6.58
N GLN A 22 4.02 17.63 -6.92
CA GLN A 22 2.98 18.53 -6.41
C GLN A 22 2.72 18.30 -4.92
N VAL A 23 2.60 17.05 -4.50
CA VAL A 23 2.15 16.71 -3.14
C VAL A 23 3.26 16.83 -2.11
N THR A 24 4.51 16.74 -2.55
CA THR A 24 5.67 16.97 -1.68
C THR A 24 6.00 18.46 -1.53
N ALA A 25 5.40 19.36 -2.33
CA ALA A 25 5.56 20.80 -2.18
C ALA A 25 4.76 21.31 -0.97
N GLN A 26 5.37 22.17 -0.15
CA GLN A 26 4.64 22.82 0.94
C GLN A 26 3.85 24.03 0.44
N SER A 27 2.89 24.49 1.23
CA SER A 27 2.13 25.71 0.94
C SER A 27 3.08 26.89 0.71
N GLY A 28 2.94 27.55 -0.44
CA GLY A 28 3.81 28.67 -0.86
C GLY A 28 5.14 28.26 -1.50
N GLN A 29 5.45 26.97 -1.64
CA GLN A 29 6.61 26.50 -2.39
C GLN A 29 6.22 26.12 -3.83
N MET A 30 7.12 26.39 -4.77
CA MET A 30 7.00 25.85 -6.12
C MET A 30 7.33 24.35 -6.09
N PRO A 31 6.52 23.48 -6.72
CA PRO A 31 6.86 22.08 -6.92
C PRO A 31 8.21 21.91 -7.60
N VAL A 32 8.94 20.86 -7.20
CA VAL A 32 10.16 20.43 -7.88
C VAL A 32 9.80 20.07 -9.33
N ALA A 33 10.71 20.32 -10.28
CA ALA A 33 10.53 19.86 -11.64
C ALA A 33 10.38 18.32 -11.66
N PHE A 34 9.28 17.83 -12.25
CA PHE A 34 8.89 16.42 -12.14
C PHE A 34 9.91 15.48 -12.76
N ASP A 35 10.61 15.90 -13.82
CA ASP A 35 11.65 15.16 -14.52
C ASP A 35 12.91 15.00 -13.67
N LEU A 36 13.28 16.03 -12.89
CA LEU A 36 14.38 15.94 -11.94
C LEU A 36 14.02 15.04 -10.76
N LEU A 37 12.79 15.15 -10.26
CA LEU A 37 12.31 14.27 -9.19
C LEU A 37 12.21 12.82 -9.67
N GLU A 38 11.73 12.57 -10.89
CA GLU A 38 11.68 11.23 -11.49
C GLU A 38 13.06 10.59 -11.56
N GLN A 39 14.06 11.35 -12.02
CA GLN A 39 15.44 10.87 -12.07
C GLN A 39 15.94 10.47 -10.68
N ALA A 40 15.68 11.29 -9.67
CA ALA A 40 16.06 11.00 -8.30
C ALA A 40 15.34 9.77 -7.73
N LEU A 41 14.03 9.62 -7.99
CA LEU A 41 13.24 8.45 -7.58
C LEU A 41 13.71 7.14 -8.25
N GLN A 42 14.23 7.24 -9.47
CA GLN A 42 14.87 6.13 -10.19
C GLN A 42 16.31 5.84 -9.71
N GLY A 43 16.79 6.55 -8.68
CA GLY A 43 18.10 6.37 -8.08
C GLY A 43 19.26 6.99 -8.86
N LYS A 44 18.98 7.89 -9.82
CA LYS A 44 20.05 8.65 -10.49
C LYS A 44 20.62 9.69 -9.52
N SER A 45 21.94 9.84 -9.52
CA SER A 45 22.62 10.85 -8.70
C SER A 45 22.18 12.27 -9.11
N ILE A 46 21.96 13.11 -8.10
CA ILE A 46 21.63 14.53 -8.25
C ILE A 46 22.83 15.44 -7.94
N ASP A 47 24.00 14.86 -7.65
CA ASP A 47 25.18 15.58 -7.13
C ASP A 47 25.74 16.59 -8.13
N THR A 48 25.46 16.40 -9.43
CA THR A 48 25.86 17.30 -10.51
C THR A 48 24.95 18.52 -10.66
N LEU A 49 23.78 18.54 -10.01
CA LEU A 49 22.84 19.66 -10.08
C LEU A 49 23.28 20.82 -9.17
N PRO A 50 22.86 22.07 -9.43
CA PRO A 50 23.06 23.17 -8.49
C PRO A 50 22.36 22.92 -7.15
N GLN A 51 22.93 23.40 -6.04
CA GLN A 51 22.33 23.27 -4.70
C GLN A 51 20.89 23.81 -4.62
N THR A 52 20.58 24.83 -5.41
CA THR A 52 19.23 25.41 -5.52
C THR A 52 18.18 24.42 -6.03
N GLN A 53 18.60 23.38 -6.75
CA GLN A 53 17.75 22.28 -7.22
C GLN A 53 17.87 21.04 -6.33
N GLN A 54 19.08 20.73 -5.84
CA GLN A 54 19.31 19.56 -4.97
C GLN A 54 18.50 19.64 -3.67
N VAL A 55 18.49 20.80 -3.00
CA VAL A 55 17.83 20.95 -1.70
C VAL A 55 16.32 20.66 -1.76
N PRO A 56 15.55 21.23 -2.72
CA PRO A 56 14.15 20.86 -2.91
C PRO A 56 13.93 19.38 -3.22
N ILE A 57 14.76 18.79 -4.10
CA ILE A 57 14.67 17.36 -4.44
C ILE A 57 14.87 16.49 -3.20
N GLN A 58 15.93 16.76 -2.42
CA GLN A 58 16.23 15.98 -1.22
C GLN A 58 15.09 16.08 -0.21
N LYS A 59 14.55 17.28 0.02
CA LYS A 59 13.39 17.46 0.90
C LYS A 59 12.16 16.70 0.42
N ALA A 60 11.92 16.63 -0.89
CA ALA A 60 10.82 15.84 -1.44
C ALA A 60 11.05 14.34 -1.22
N LEU A 61 12.28 13.83 -1.44
CA LEU A 61 12.64 12.45 -1.17
C LEU A 61 12.48 12.09 0.31
N ASP A 62 12.94 12.95 1.21
CA ASP A 62 12.86 12.74 2.66
C ASP A 62 11.39 12.56 3.10
N ARG A 63 10.48 13.42 2.61
CA ARG A 63 9.04 13.32 2.88
C ARG A 63 8.42 12.03 2.32
N ILE A 64 8.83 11.61 1.13
CA ILE A 64 8.37 10.34 0.53
C ILE A 64 8.87 9.17 1.38
N HIS A 65 10.12 9.19 1.81
CA HIS A 65 10.68 8.15 2.66
C HIS A 65 10.00 8.06 4.02
N GLU A 66 9.70 9.20 4.65
CA GLU A 66 8.93 9.26 5.89
C GLU A 66 7.54 8.63 5.69
N ALA A 67 6.80 9.04 4.66
CA ALA A 67 5.48 8.49 4.35
C ALA A 67 5.49 7.00 4.00
N ILE A 68 6.55 6.49 3.37
CA ILE A 68 6.74 5.04 3.13
C ILE A 68 7.01 4.32 4.45
N THR A 69 7.85 4.89 5.31
CA THR A 69 8.23 4.30 6.60
C THR A 69 7.02 4.17 7.51
N ASP A 70 6.22 5.24 7.61
CA ASP A 70 4.98 5.24 8.41
C ASP A 70 3.96 4.24 7.87
N ALA A 71 3.78 4.17 6.54
CA ALA A 71 2.90 3.19 5.92
C ALA A 71 3.34 1.75 6.21
N CYS A 72 4.66 1.47 6.17
CA CYS A 72 5.19 0.15 6.50
C CYS A 72 4.96 -0.19 7.97
N ALA A 73 5.16 0.76 8.90
CA ALA A 73 4.94 0.55 10.32
C ALA A 73 3.47 0.21 10.64
N VAL A 74 2.52 0.88 9.97
CA VAL A 74 1.09 0.57 10.11
C VAL A 74 0.77 -0.84 9.62
N ILE A 75 1.30 -1.22 8.45
CA ILE A 75 1.13 -2.57 7.89
C ILE A 75 1.72 -3.62 8.84
N ASP A 76 2.93 -3.40 9.34
CA ASP A 76 3.61 -4.30 10.28
C ASP A 76 2.79 -4.52 11.56
N GLY A 77 2.11 -3.48 12.06
CA GLY A 77 1.20 -3.60 13.21
C GLY A 77 0.10 -4.64 13.00
N PHE A 78 -0.60 -4.60 11.85
CA PHE A 78 -1.66 -5.57 11.53
C PHE A 78 -1.10 -6.99 11.30
N LEU A 79 0.05 -7.08 10.63
CA LEU A 79 0.68 -8.36 10.33
C LEU A 79 1.20 -9.06 11.59
N THR A 80 1.86 -8.32 12.48
CA THR A 80 2.34 -8.84 13.76
C THR A 80 1.17 -9.23 14.67
N GLN A 81 0.08 -8.45 14.69
CA GLN A 81 -1.15 -8.82 15.41
C GLN A 81 -1.73 -10.16 14.95
N ARG A 82 -1.67 -10.46 13.64
CA ARG A 82 -2.10 -11.77 13.11
C ARG A 82 -1.17 -12.92 13.52
N GLY A 83 0.09 -12.60 13.83
CA GLY A 83 1.14 -13.56 14.18
C GLY A 83 2.17 -13.81 13.08
N TYR A 84 2.25 -12.97 12.04
CA TYR A 84 3.31 -13.11 11.03
C TYR A 84 4.68 -12.77 11.63
N VAL A 85 5.70 -13.53 11.21
CA VAL A 85 7.10 -13.25 11.54
C VAL A 85 7.67 -12.34 10.46
N LEU A 86 8.13 -11.17 10.87
CA LEU A 86 8.73 -10.16 9.98
C LEU A 86 10.25 -10.07 10.19
N PRO A 87 11.03 -9.70 9.16
CA PRO A 87 10.59 -9.43 7.79
C PRO A 87 10.26 -10.72 7.02
N PHE A 88 9.38 -10.63 6.03
CA PHE A 88 9.11 -11.75 5.13
C PHE A 88 10.35 -12.13 4.32
N LYS A 89 10.52 -13.44 4.06
CA LYS A 89 11.52 -13.93 3.09
C LYS A 89 11.15 -13.52 1.65
N LYS A 90 9.86 -13.54 1.34
CA LYS A 90 9.26 -13.13 0.07
C LYS A 90 8.03 -12.30 0.38
N THR A 91 8.09 -11.00 0.09
CA THR A 91 7.00 -10.07 0.36
C THR A 91 5.81 -10.35 -0.55
N PRO A 92 4.59 -10.59 -0.01
CA PRO A 92 3.38 -10.68 -0.81
C PRO A 92 3.12 -9.39 -1.59
N THR A 93 2.83 -9.50 -2.89
CA THR A 93 2.66 -8.35 -3.79
C THR A 93 1.50 -7.44 -3.40
N VAL A 94 0.49 -7.98 -2.71
CA VAL A 94 -0.65 -7.20 -2.19
C VAL A 94 -0.21 -6.13 -1.18
N LEU A 95 0.86 -6.37 -0.41
CA LEU A 95 1.39 -5.40 0.54
C LEU A 95 1.94 -4.16 -0.16
N THR A 96 2.53 -4.31 -1.35
CA THR A 96 2.99 -3.17 -2.17
C THR A 96 1.83 -2.28 -2.61
N ALA A 97 0.67 -2.87 -2.93
CA ALA A 97 -0.51 -2.10 -3.30
C ALA A 97 -1.08 -1.31 -2.12
N TRP A 98 -1.18 -1.93 -0.94
CA TRP A 98 -1.66 -1.27 0.28
C TRP A 98 -0.69 -0.22 0.79
N ALA A 99 0.61 -0.51 0.80
CA ALA A 99 1.65 0.47 1.15
C ALA A 99 1.56 1.70 0.24
N ARG A 100 1.38 1.51 -1.07
CA ARG A 100 1.18 2.62 -2.02
C ARG A 100 -0.04 3.45 -1.70
N ALA A 101 -1.19 2.83 -1.42
CA ALA A 101 -2.42 3.55 -1.10
C ALA A 101 -2.26 4.40 0.18
N ILE A 102 -1.62 3.83 1.21
CA ILE A 102 -1.38 4.50 2.49
C ILE A 102 -0.37 5.63 2.33
N THR A 103 0.79 5.39 1.70
CA THR A 103 1.80 6.42 1.42
C THR A 103 1.22 7.55 0.59
N ARG A 104 0.46 7.25 -0.47
CA ARG A 104 -0.20 8.27 -1.29
C ARG A 104 -1.15 9.12 -0.44
N TYR A 105 -1.94 8.51 0.44
CA TYR A 105 -2.82 9.23 1.34
C TYR A 105 -2.05 10.15 2.30
N TYR A 106 -0.97 9.68 2.92
CA TYR A 106 -0.14 10.48 3.83
C TYR A 106 0.46 11.71 3.14
N LEU A 107 0.95 11.55 1.91
CA LEU A 107 1.47 12.67 1.13
C LEU A 107 0.40 13.72 0.76
N HIS A 108 -0.88 13.33 0.70
CA HIS A 108 -1.98 14.23 0.32
C HIS A 108 -2.72 14.86 1.51
N GLN A 109 -2.42 14.50 2.76
CA GLN A 109 -3.23 14.92 3.92
C GLN A 109 -3.46 16.43 4.01
N HIS A 110 -2.48 17.25 3.60
CA HIS A 110 -2.59 18.71 3.63
C HIS A 110 -3.38 19.33 2.47
N LEU A 111 -3.71 18.54 1.43
CA LEU A 111 -4.35 19.01 0.19
C LEU A 111 -5.78 18.48 0.02
N ILE A 112 -6.23 17.54 0.86
CA ILE A 112 -7.56 16.94 0.75
C ILE A 112 -8.60 17.87 1.39
N SER A 113 -9.25 18.69 0.57
CA SER A 113 -10.33 19.57 0.98
C SER A 113 -11.71 18.90 0.98
N GLU A 114 -11.92 17.82 0.21
CA GLU A 114 -13.17 17.05 0.20
C GLU A 114 -12.93 15.53 0.25
N GLU A 115 -13.14 14.93 1.42
CA GLU A 115 -12.86 13.50 1.65
C GLU A 115 -13.85 12.53 0.99
N LYS A 116 -15.10 12.97 0.73
CA LYS A 116 -16.21 12.04 0.48
C LYS A 116 -16.16 11.34 -0.88
N ASN A 117 -15.55 11.97 -1.89
CA ASN A 117 -15.44 11.44 -3.26
C ASN A 117 -13.98 11.34 -3.75
N ASN A 118 -13.00 11.46 -2.85
CA ASN A 118 -11.60 11.43 -3.24
C ASN A 118 -11.10 9.97 -3.42
N PRO A 119 -10.62 9.56 -4.60
CA PRO A 119 -10.14 8.20 -4.84
C PRO A 119 -8.98 7.81 -3.92
N ILE A 120 -8.14 8.76 -3.49
CA ILE A 120 -7.02 8.51 -2.57
C ILE A 120 -7.52 8.09 -1.20
N VAL A 121 -8.53 8.79 -0.69
CA VAL A 121 -9.15 8.49 0.62
C VAL A 121 -9.87 7.14 0.56
N ARG A 122 -10.55 6.85 -0.55
CA ARG A 122 -11.19 5.56 -0.77
C ARG A 122 -10.16 4.42 -0.76
N ASP A 123 -9.11 4.53 -1.56
CA ASP A 123 -8.10 3.49 -1.70
C ASP A 123 -7.36 3.24 -0.35
N TYR A 124 -7.13 4.29 0.44
CA TYR A 124 -6.62 4.19 1.81
C TYR A 124 -7.59 3.43 2.74
N ARG A 125 -8.87 3.81 2.76
CA ARG A 125 -9.88 3.15 3.60
C ARG A 125 -10.03 1.67 3.22
N ASP A 126 -9.98 1.36 1.93
CA ASP A 126 -10.01 -0.01 1.44
C ASP A 126 -8.77 -0.80 1.90
N ALA A 127 -7.57 -0.22 1.80
CA ALA A 127 -6.34 -0.84 2.31
C ALA A 127 -6.41 -1.13 3.82
N MET A 128 -6.84 -0.15 4.62
CA MET A 128 -7.00 -0.32 6.08
C MET A 128 -8.02 -1.41 6.42
N LYS A 129 -9.14 -1.47 5.68
CA LYS A 129 -10.14 -2.52 5.87
C LYS A 129 -9.59 -3.91 5.53
N MET A 130 -8.83 -4.04 4.45
CA MET A 130 -8.23 -5.32 4.07
C MET A 130 -7.17 -5.77 5.09
N LEU A 131 -6.35 -4.87 5.60
CA LEU A 131 -5.40 -5.14 6.67
C LEU A 131 -6.10 -5.60 7.96
N GLN A 132 -7.22 -4.97 8.33
CA GLN A 132 -8.06 -5.43 9.44
C GLN A 132 -8.58 -6.85 9.21
N LEU A 133 -9.05 -7.18 7.99
CA LEU A 133 -9.49 -8.54 7.66
C LEU A 133 -8.35 -9.56 7.72
N VAL A 134 -7.12 -9.16 7.37
CA VAL A 134 -5.92 -9.99 7.56
C VAL A 134 -5.67 -10.25 9.04
N ALA A 135 -5.69 -9.20 9.87
CA ALA A 135 -5.52 -9.32 11.31
C ALA A 135 -6.57 -10.24 11.96
N GLU A 136 -7.81 -10.18 11.47
CA GLU A 136 -8.91 -11.06 11.89
C GLU A 136 -8.83 -12.49 11.31
N GLY A 137 -7.87 -12.77 10.43
CA GLY A 137 -7.72 -14.07 9.77
C GLY A 137 -8.80 -14.38 8.72
N LYS A 138 -9.53 -13.36 8.26
CA LYS A 138 -10.59 -13.47 7.23
C LYS A 138 -10.08 -13.24 5.82
N PHE A 139 -8.89 -12.68 5.66
CA PHE A 139 -8.21 -12.50 4.39
C PHE A 139 -6.83 -13.15 4.42
N SER A 140 -6.47 -13.82 3.33
CA SER A 140 -5.15 -14.45 3.16
C SER A 140 -4.26 -13.60 2.26
N LEU A 141 -2.96 -13.55 2.57
CA LEU A 141 -1.96 -12.82 1.78
C LEU A 141 -1.54 -13.54 0.49
N GLY A 142 -2.10 -14.72 0.19
CA GLY A 142 -1.87 -15.47 -1.04
C GLY A 142 -1.45 -16.91 -0.81
N ALA A 143 -0.96 -17.57 -1.87
CA ALA A 143 -0.62 -19.00 -1.83
C ALA A 143 0.53 -19.35 -0.85
N ASP A 144 1.42 -18.39 -0.58
CA ASP A 144 2.56 -18.56 0.33
C ASP A 144 2.22 -18.17 1.79
N ASP A 145 0.95 -17.92 2.09
CA ASP A 145 0.48 -17.50 3.42
C ASP A 145 0.43 -18.69 4.39
N THR A 146 1.38 -18.74 5.31
CA THR A 146 1.51 -19.80 6.32
C THR A 146 0.43 -19.77 7.38
N LEU A 147 -0.31 -18.67 7.52
CA LEU A 147 -1.36 -18.49 8.54
C LEU A 147 -2.76 -18.59 7.95
N ALA A 148 -2.89 -18.78 6.63
CA ALA A 148 -4.17 -19.00 5.99
C ALA A 148 -4.77 -20.34 6.42
N SER A 149 -5.92 -20.30 7.10
CA SER A 149 -6.70 -21.52 7.37
C SER A 149 -7.72 -21.72 6.26
N PHE A 150 -7.35 -22.51 5.24
CA PHE A 150 -8.28 -22.94 4.21
C PHE A 150 -9.11 -24.13 4.72
N SER A 151 -10.08 -23.85 5.58
CA SER A 151 -11.13 -24.82 5.90
C SER A 151 -12.38 -24.46 5.10
N PRO A 152 -12.59 -25.04 3.90
CA PRO A 152 -13.86 -24.88 3.20
C PRO A 152 -14.96 -25.43 4.11
N LYS A 153 -15.87 -24.57 4.58
CA LYS A 153 -17.10 -25.00 5.23
C LYS A 153 -18.01 -25.61 4.16
N ALA A 154 -17.71 -26.83 3.75
CA ALA A 154 -18.58 -27.60 2.89
C ALA A 154 -19.85 -27.91 3.69
N LYS A 155 -20.89 -27.08 3.50
CA LYS A 155 -22.23 -27.40 3.98
C LYS A 155 -22.76 -28.51 3.08
N ARG A 156 -22.48 -29.76 3.44
CA ARG A 156 -23.09 -30.93 2.79
C ARG A 156 -24.59 -30.83 2.98
N ILE A 157 -25.32 -30.49 1.93
CA ILE A 157 -26.79 -30.60 1.93
C ILE A 157 -27.07 -32.10 1.79
N GLU A 158 -27.46 -32.75 2.88
CA GLU A 158 -27.81 -34.17 2.93
C GLU A 158 -29.16 -34.49 2.24
N ARG A 159 -29.44 -33.86 1.09
CA ARG A 159 -30.54 -34.31 0.23
C ARG A 159 -30.08 -35.56 -0.50
N ILE A 160 -30.09 -36.68 0.22
CA ILE A 160 -29.98 -38.00 -0.37
C ILE A 160 -31.26 -38.27 -1.17
N PHE A 161 -31.10 -38.35 -2.50
CA PHE A 161 -32.13 -38.84 -3.39
C PHE A 161 -32.31 -40.33 -3.11
N THR A 162 -33.31 -40.64 -2.28
CA THR A 162 -33.68 -42.02 -1.97
C THR A 162 -34.99 -42.31 -2.68
N GLN A 163 -35.27 -43.58 -2.97
CA GLN A 163 -36.54 -43.99 -3.56
C GLN A 163 -37.75 -43.56 -2.68
N GLN A 164 -37.53 -43.29 -1.39
CA GLN A 164 -38.52 -42.78 -0.46
C GLN A 164 -38.88 -41.31 -0.73
N THR A 165 -37.94 -40.46 -1.15
CA THR A 165 -38.17 -39.03 -1.46
C THR A 165 -38.74 -38.79 -2.87
N LEU A 166 -38.93 -39.85 -3.66
CA LEU A 166 -39.51 -39.81 -5.01
C LEU A 166 -41.00 -40.19 -5.05
N LYS A 167 -41.60 -40.59 -3.92
CA LYS A 167 -42.98 -41.12 -3.90
C LYS A 167 -44.06 -40.04 -4.08
N ASP A 168 -43.69 -38.77 -3.96
CA ASP A 168 -44.61 -37.62 -4.01
C ASP A 168 -44.42 -36.75 -5.28
N TYR A 169 -43.77 -37.27 -6.32
CA TYR A 169 -43.58 -36.63 -7.63
C TYR A 169 -44.17 -37.47 -8.76
#